data_AF-A0A7C1Y7E0-F1
#
_entry.id   AF-A0A7C1Y7E0-F1
#
_cell.length_a   1.000
_cell.length_b   1.000
_cell.length_c   1.000
_cell.angle_alpha   90.00
_cell.angle_beta   90.00
_cell.angle_gamma   90.00
#
_symmetry.space_group_name_H-M   'P 1'
#
loop_
_entity.id
_entity.type
_entity.pdbx_description
1 polymer ?
#
loop_
_entity_poly.entity_id
_entity_poly.type
_entity_poly.pdbx_seq_one_letter_code
_entity_poly.pdbx_strand_id
1 'polypeptide(L)'
;MNLVREVLGPKSKYDKSLPYTYEARVPIFEGSEEFNTYIANTICGLVEHLDSNEITPNEVQIFEVYQEREAPIDMVLFATADNQWRFRPDLCESFKTHYPGHIEDGQCTFADRDGKCKGP
;
A
#
# COMPACT_ATOMS: atom_id res chain seq x y z
N MET A 1 -23.94 -31.98 -2.44
CA MET A 1 -23.20 -31.05 -3.32
C MET A 1 -23.50 -29.65 -2.80
N ASN A 2 -22.56 -28.83 -2.34
CA ASN A 2 -21.33 -28.43 -2.99
C ASN A 2 -20.24 -28.04 -1.95
N LEU A 3 -19.19 -28.87 -1.85
CA LEU A 3 -17.93 -28.60 -1.16
C LEU A 3 -17.03 -27.78 -2.09
N VAL A 4 -17.23 -26.46 -2.20
CA VAL A 4 -16.34 -25.58 -3.01
C VAL A 4 -16.25 -24.15 -2.45
N ARG A 5 -16.01 -23.98 -1.15
CA ARG A 5 -15.66 -22.65 -0.59
C ARG A 5 -14.26 -22.57 0.01
N GLU A 6 -13.48 -23.63 -0.08
CA GLU A 6 -12.08 -23.68 0.36
C GLU A 6 -11.08 -23.49 -0.80
N VAL A 7 -11.55 -23.08 -2.00
CA VAL A 7 -10.73 -22.88 -3.22
C VAL A 7 -11.01 -21.52 -3.86
N LEU A 8 -10.95 -20.42 -3.10
CA LEU A 8 -11.22 -19.08 -3.63
C LEU A 8 -10.27 -18.01 -3.08
N GLY A 9 -8.97 -18.13 -3.41
CA GLY A 9 -8.01 -17.03 -3.38
C GLY A 9 -7.90 -16.20 -2.09
N PRO A 10 -7.10 -15.12 -2.11
CA PRO A 10 -7.03 -14.23 -0.96
C PRO A 10 -8.38 -13.50 -0.77
N LYS A 11 -8.79 -13.33 0.50
CA LYS A 11 -10.05 -12.66 0.90
C LYS A 11 -9.80 -11.22 1.37
N SER A 12 -8.60 -10.69 1.16
CA SER A 12 -8.14 -9.46 1.80
C SER A 12 -9.03 -8.25 1.52
N LYS A 13 -9.70 -8.18 0.37
CA LYS A 13 -10.61 -7.09 0.02
C LYS A 13 -11.90 -7.06 0.86
N TYR A 14 -12.24 -8.17 1.51
CA TYR A 14 -13.40 -8.28 2.40
C TYR A 14 -13.02 -8.27 3.88
N ASP A 15 -11.73 -8.26 4.19
CA ASP A 15 -11.24 -8.21 5.56
C ASP A 15 -11.24 -6.76 6.07
N LYS A 16 -11.91 -6.55 7.21
CA LYS A 16 -12.08 -5.22 7.81
C LYS A 16 -10.91 -4.83 8.74
N SER A 17 -10.00 -5.76 9.06
CA SER A 17 -8.76 -5.46 9.79
C SER A 17 -7.67 -4.88 8.88
N LEU A 18 -7.87 -4.93 7.56
CA LEU A 18 -6.94 -4.42 6.56
C LEU A 18 -7.47 -3.11 5.96
N PRO A 19 -6.58 -2.20 5.54
CA PRO A 19 -7.02 -0.97 4.88
C PRO A 19 -7.67 -1.32 3.56
N TYR A 20 -8.64 -0.53 3.12
CA TYR A 20 -9.29 -0.74 1.82
C TYR A 20 -8.48 -0.14 0.67
N THR A 21 -7.72 0.92 0.95
CA THR A 21 -6.87 1.60 -0.02
C THR A 21 -5.70 2.29 0.67
N TYR A 22 -4.74 2.71 -0.14
CA TYR A 22 -3.60 3.52 0.26
C TYR A 22 -3.64 4.83 -0.51
N GLU A 23 -3.34 5.93 0.17
CA GLU A 23 -3.27 7.27 -0.40
C GLU A 23 -1.86 7.82 -0.24
N ALA A 24 -1.27 8.31 -1.32
CA ALA A 24 -0.05 9.10 -1.29
C ALA A 24 -0.39 10.57 -1.56
N ARG A 25 0.12 11.45 -0.70
CA ARG A 25 -0.01 12.92 -0.80
C ARG A 25 1.36 13.51 -1.10
N VAL A 26 1.49 14.14 -2.26
CA VAL A 26 2.72 14.81 -2.72
C VAL A 26 2.46 16.31 -2.72
N PRO A 27 3.12 17.10 -1.85
CA PRO A 27 2.92 18.56 -1.81
C PRO A 27 3.23 19.21 -3.17
N ILE A 28 2.41 20.17 -3.61
CA ILE A 28 2.63 20.86 -4.89
C ILE A 28 3.84 21.81 -4.81
N PHE A 29 4.05 22.42 -3.64
CA PHE A 29 5.20 23.26 -3.32
C PHE A 29 5.51 23.17 -1.82
N GLU A 30 6.75 23.47 -1.45
CA GLU A 30 7.22 23.43 -0.06
C GLU A 30 6.38 24.36 0.83
N GLY A 31 5.85 23.83 1.93
CA GLY A 31 4.99 24.57 2.86
C GLY A 31 3.53 24.73 2.43
N SER A 32 3.11 24.10 1.33
CA SER A 32 1.70 24.08 0.90
C SER A 32 0.85 23.12 1.73
N GLU A 33 -0.43 23.47 1.91
CA GLU A 33 -1.47 22.52 2.32
C GLU A 33 -2.10 21.79 1.11
N GLU A 34 -1.77 22.21 -0.11
CA GLU A 34 -2.23 21.58 -1.35
C GLU A 34 -1.28 20.46 -1.79
N PHE A 35 -1.87 19.33 -2.19
CA PHE A 35 -1.15 18.13 -2.60
C PHE A 35 -1.80 17.45 -3.80
N ASN A 36 -0.95 16.79 -4.60
CA ASN A 36 -1.37 15.79 -5.56
C ASN A 36 -1.66 14.48 -4.82
N THR A 37 -2.79 13.84 -5.16
CA THR A 37 -3.25 12.62 -4.52
C THR A 37 -3.13 11.41 -5.46
N TYR A 38 -2.48 10.36 -4.99
CA TYR A 38 -2.36 9.08 -5.67
C TYR A 38 -3.00 7.97 -4.82
N ILE A 39 -3.80 7.09 -5.42
CA ILE A 39 -4.58 6.07 -4.69
C ILE A 39 -4.41 4.70 -5.34
N ALA A 40 -4.08 3.68 -4.55
CA ALA A 40 -4.06 2.28 -4.99
C ALA A 40 -4.56 1.32 -3.89
N ASN A 41 -5.16 0.19 -4.27
CA ASN A 41 -5.68 -0.77 -3.28
C ASN A 41 -4.60 -1.69 -2.67
N THR A 42 -3.36 -1.57 -3.15
CA THR A 42 -2.20 -2.27 -2.61
C THR A 42 -1.04 -1.31 -2.46
N ILE A 43 -0.27 -1.42 -1.37
CA ILE A 43 0.87 -0.55 -1.10
C ILE A 43 1.96 -0.67 -2.18
N CYS A 44 2.24 -1.89 -2.65
CA CYS A 44 3.16 -2.11 -3.75
C CYS A 44 2.72 -1.46 -5.05
N GLY A 45 1.42 -1.48 -5.38
CA GLY A 45 0.90 -0.81 -6.57
C GLY A 45 1.02 0.71 -6.48
N LEU A 46 0.87 1.27 -5.27
CA LEU A 46 1.11 2.69 -5.01
C LEU A 46 2.60 3.03 -5.18
N VAL A 47 3.48 2.29 -4.52
CA VAL A 47 4.94 2.51 -4.55
C VAL A 47 5.50 2.37 -5.97
N GLU A 48 5.11 1.32 -6.71
CA GLU A 48 5.52 1.11 -8.11
C GLU A 48 5.10 2.29 -9.01
N HIS A 49 3.92 2.87 -8.76
CA HIS A 49 3.46 4.03 -9.51
C HIS A 49 4.23 5.31 -9.16
N LEU A 50 4.48 5.57 -7.87
CA LEU A 50 5.23 6.74 -7.43
C LEU A 50 6.66 6.71 -7.99
N ASP A 51 7.32 5.57 -7.90
CA ASP A 51 8.66 5.35 -8.49
C ASP A 51 8.66 5.58 -10.01
N SER A 52 7.67 5.04 -10.72
CA SER A 52 7.53 5.23 -12.17
C SER A 52 7.29 6.68 -12.59
N ASN A 53 6.84 7.54 -11.67
CA ASN A 53 6.65 8.98 -11.88
C ASN A 53 7.79 9.82 -11.26
N GLU A 54 8.91 9.18 -10.90
CA GLU A 54 10.10 9.84 -10.33
C GLU A 54 9.84 10.58 -9.01
N ILE A 55 8.82 10.15 -8.25
CA ILE A 55 8.52 10.67 -6.91
C ILE A 55 9.30 9.86 -5.88
N THR A 56 10.10 10.53 -5.06
CA THR A 56 10.92 9.87 -4.03
C THR A 56 10.18 9.73 -2.69
N PRO A 57 10.59 8.81 -1.80
CA PRO A 57 9.90 8.61 -0.52
C PRO A 57 9.81 9.86 0.38
N ASN A 58 10.83 10.73 0.35
CA ASN A 58 10.85 11.97 1.12
C ASN A 58 9.89 13.06 0.59
N GLU A 59 9.39 12.92 -0.64
CA GLU A 59 8.48 13.88 -1.26
C GLU A 59 7.00 13.55 -0.98
N VAL A 60 6.73 12.46 -0.27
CA VAL A 60 5.37 11.93 -0.15
C VAL A 60 5.05 11.47 1.26
N GLN A 61 3.80 11.70 1.65
CA GLN A 61 3.21 11.09 2.84
C GLN A 61 2.24 10.00 2.40
N ILE A 62 2.43 8.78 2.91
CA ILE A 62 1.53 7.66 2.61
C ILE A 62 0.61 7.41 3.79
N PHE A 63 -0.67 7.23 3.49
CA PHE A 63 -1.72 6.91 4.44
C PHE A 63 -2.36 5.58 4.07
N GLU A 64 -2.65 4.77 5.09
CA GLU A 64 -3.58 3.67 4.99
C GLU A 64 -4.98 4.16 5.34
N VAL A 65 -5.96 3.76 4.54
CA VAL A 65 -7.34 4.20 4.76
C VAL A 65 -8.20 3.01 5.18
N TYR A 66 -8.85 3.16 6.32
CA TYR A 66 -9.71 2.18 6.98
C TYR A 66 -11.10 2.76 7.17
N GLN A 67 -12.07 2.28 6.40
CA GLN A 67 -13.45 2.79 6.43
C GLN A 67 -13.48 4.33 6.32
N GLU A 68 -13.57 5.05 7.44
CA GLU A 68 -13.64 6.51 7.54
C GLU A 68 -12.43 7.12 8.29
N ARG A 69 -11.35 6.37 8.46
CA ARG A 69 -10.13 6.82 9.15
C ARG A 69 -8.92 6.65 8.24
N GLU A 70 -8.09 7.67 8.22
CA GLU A 70 -6.74 7.59 7.67
C GLU A 70 -5.74 7.47 8.82
N ALA A 71 -4.71 6.66 8.61
CA ALA A 71 -3.55 6.60 9.48
C ALA A 71 -2.28 6.76 8.64
N PRO A 72 -1.33 7.62 9.05
CA PRO A 72 -0.06 7.74 8.35
C PRO A 72 0.74 6.45 8.51
N ILE A 73 1.43 6.05 7.45
CA ILE A 73 2.35 4.92 7.45
C ILE A 73 3.75 5.44 7.72
N ASP A 74 4.48 4.79 8.64
CA ASP A 74 5.88 5.11 8.89
C ASP A 74 6.73 4.82 7.65
N MET A 75 7.52 5.81 7.22
CA MET A 75 8.40 5.73 6.05
C MET A 75 9.35 4.54 6.10
N VAL A 76 9.77 4.09 7.29
CA VAL A 76 10.66 2.92 7.43
C VAL A 76 10.06 1.63 6.87
N LEU A 77 8.72 1.57 6.76
CA LEU A 77 8.01 0.43 6.22
C LEU A 77 8.08 0.38 4.68
N PHE A 78 8.12 1.52 3.99
CA PHE A 78 8.09 1.55 2.52
C PHE A 78 9.36 2.09 1.86
N ALA A 79 10.30 2.61 2.65
CA ALA A 79 11.59 3.09 2.16
C ALA A 79 12.77 2.50 2.94
N THR A 80 13.94 2.50 2.31
CA THR A 80 15.23 2.21 2.93
C THR A 80 15.78 3.46 3.62
N ALA A 81 16.80 3.30 4.46
CA ALA A 81 17.50 4.42 5.10
C ALA A 81 18.10 5.42 4.08
N ASP A 82 18.49 4.96 2.89
CA ASP A 82 19.05 5.79 1.82
C ASP A 82 17.98 6.47 0.94
N ASN A 83 16.74 6.62 1.43
CA ASN A 83 15.60 7.21 0.72
C ASN A 83 15.28 6.53 -0.63
N GLN A 84 15.41 5.21 -0.69
CA GLN A 84 14.99 4.41 -1.85
C GLN A 84 13.70 3.65 -1.53
N TRP A 85 12.85 3.45 -2.52
CA TRP A 85 11.65 2.62 -2.40
C TRP A 85 12.01 1.17 -2.06
N ARG A 86 11.23 0.55 -1.18
CA ARG A 86 11.20 -0.91 -1.06
C ARG A 86 10.26 -1.47 -2.12
N PHE A 87 10.70 -2.48 -2.84
CA PHE A 87 9.85 -3.24 -3.76
C PHE A 87 9.59 -4.64 -3.22
N ARG A 88 8.68 -5.39 -3.85
CA ARG A 88 8.50 -6.81 -3.51
C ARG A 88 9.82 -7.57 -3.77
N PRO A 89 10.22 -8.51 -2.90
CA PRO A 89 9.50 -8.98 -1.72
C PRO A 89 9.71 -8.13 -0.46
N ASP A 90 10.74 -7.29 -0.40
CA ASP A 90 11.16 -6.55 0.79
C ASP A 90 10.08 -5.61 1.35
N LEU A 91 9.26 -5.01 0.49
CA LEU A 91 8.12 -4.19 0.88
C LEU A 91 7.03 -5.03 1.58
N CYS A 92 6.78 -6.25 1.14
CA CYS A 92 5.82 -7.11 1.83
C CYS A 92 6.40 -7.58 3.16
N GLU A 93 7.70 -7.88 3.20
CA GLU A 93 8.40 -8.29 4.42
C GLU A 93 8.32 -7.22 5.52
N SER A 94 8.61 -5.96 5.18
CA SER A 94 8.56 -4.86 6.14
C SER A 94 7.16 -4.65 6.72
N PHE A 95 6.11 -4.98 5.97
CA PHE A 95 4.72 -4.88 6.42
C PHE A 95 4.21 -6.11 7.18
N LYS A 96 4.97 -7.21 7.30
CA LYS A 96 4.54 -8.40 8.06
C LYS A 96 4.20 -8.09 9.52
N THR A 97 5.00 -7.24 10.16
CA THR A 97 4.76 -6.80 11.54
C THR A 97 3.63 -5.78 11.63
N HIS A 98 3.39 -5.02 10.57
CA HIS A 98 2.30 -4.03 10.49
C HIS A 98 0.94 -4.70 10.28
N TYR A 99 0.89 -5.84 9.56
CA TYR A 99 -0.31 -6.68 9.38
C TYR A 99 -0.07 -8.14 9.82
N PRO A 100 -0.01 -8.41 11.14
CA PRO A 100 0.30 -9.74 11.66
C PRO A 100 -0.67 -10.81 11.14
N GLY A 101 -0.13 -11.88 10.56
CA GLY A 101 -0.91 -13.01 10.04
C GLY A 101 -1.58 -12.76 8.69
N HIS A 102 -1.37 -11.60 8.07
CA HIS A 102 -1.89 -11.30 6.72
C HIS A 102 -0.83 -11.40 5.63
N ILE A 103 0.46 -11.41 5.96
CA ILE A 103 1.53 -11.55 4.97
C ILE A 103 2.31 -12.82 5.29
N GLU A 104 2.14 -13.83 4.45
CA GLU A 104 2.80 -15.13 4.54
C GLU A 104 3.77 -15.32 3.37
N ASP A 105 4.75 -16.20 3.56
CA ASP A 105 5.76 -16.47 2.55
C ASP A 105 5.17 -17.22 1.33
N GLY A 106 5.60 -16.82 0.14
CA GLY A 106 5.37 -17.58 -1.10
C GLY A 106 4.04 -17.29 -1.82
N GLN A 107 3.10 -16.55 -1.24
CA GLN A 107 1.87 -16.11 -1.91
C GLN A 107 1.45 -14.69 -1.54
N CYS A 108 0.98 -13.92 -2.52
CA CYS A 108 0.47 -12.57 -2.27
C CYS A 108 -0.96 -12.62 -1.70
N THR A 109 -1.10 -12.35 -0.40
CA THR A 109 -2.41 -12.26 0.29
C THR A 109 -3.30 -11.13 -0.22
N PHE A 110 -2.77 -10.21 -1.02
CA PHE A 110 -3.51 -9.08 -1.60
C PHE A 110 -3.78 -9.25 -3.10
N ALA A 111 -3.56 -10.44 -3.67
CA ALA A 111 -3.74 -10.68 -5.11
C ALA A 111 -5.20 -10.53 -5.60
N ASP A 112 -6.16 -10.46 -4.69
CA ASP A 112 -7.58 -10.22 -4.97
C ASP A 112 -7.94 -8.72 -5.08
N ARG A 113 -6.97 -7.83 -4.87
CA ARG A 113 -7.10 -6.37 -4.97
C ARG A 113 -6.53 -5.84 -6.29
N ASP A 114 -7.04 -4.70 -6.73
CA ASP A 114 -6.49 -4.00 -7.90
C ASP A 114 -5.16 -3.33 -7.55
N GLY A 115 -4.10 -3.69 -8.29
CA GLY A 115 -2.77 -3.08 -8.14
C GLY A 115 -2.63 -1.73 -8.84
N LYS A 116 -3.61 -1.31 -9.64
CA LYS A 116 -3.52 -0.03 -10.36
C LYS A 116 -3.62 1.15 -9.41
N CYS A 117 -2.74 2.12 -9.65
CA CYS A 117 -2.80 3.43 -9.02
C CYS A 117 -3.60 4.42 -9.89
N LYS A 118 -4.32 5.34 -9.26
CA LYS A 118 -4.95 6.51 -9.87
C LYS A 118 -4.28 7.76 -9.31
N GLY A 119 -3.91 8.71 -10.17
CA GLY A 119 -3.34 10.00 -9.81
C GLY A 119 -4.17 11.17 -10.37
N PRO A 120 -3.74 12.42 -10.14
CA PRO A 120 -4.37 13.63 -10.67
C PRO A 120 -4.36 13.71 -12.21
#